data_AF-A0A017SU08-F1
#
_entry.id   AF-A0A017SU08-F1
#
_cell.length_a   1.000
_cell.length_b   1.000
_cell.length_c   1.000
_cell.angle_alpha   90.00
_cell.angle_beta   90.00
_cell.angle_gamma   90.00
#
_symmetry.space_group_name_H-M   'P 1'
#
loop_
_entity.id
_entity.type
_entity.pdbx_description
1 polymer ?
#
loop_
_entity_poly.entity_id
_entity_poly.type
_entity_poly.pdbx_seq_one_letter_code
_entity_poly.pdbx_strand_id
1 'polypeptide(L)'
;MPTTPAPRSRKRIALTLLAIALVGGVIAYLPYRSYAAEHLHPRPKVIGCTVKSRKAVSTPRIATGTEPWEGIDGQQLFLSTGEYKAASCASLIDKEFGRRVASALALEDQEARAQAMVALVRNPKSDPEAGAAYLLASFALSGLPKESPEVQAAKAEVDLIHGCRFDTRLPCPTRPPPPAVVYAAGIPAAAAAVGLTGLGLVAAVTGIAARIRRRKADRAAKAQEPQADALAEARMTSEGGPEPTDRSDDADDAEAPPRA
;
A
#
# COMPACT_ATOMS: atom_id res chain seq x y z
N MET A 1 15.53 1.09 -48.93
CA MET A 1 15.21 0.35 -47.68
C MET A 1 13.72 0.54 -47.38
N PRO A 2 12.89 -0.51 -47.42
CA PRO A 2 11.47 -0.38 -47.15
C PRO A 2 11.24 -0.18 -45.63
N THR A 3 10.74 0.99 -45.25
CA THR A 3 10.20 1.24 -43.91
C THR A 3 8.89 0.48 -43.76
N THR A 4 8.91 -0.67 -43.11
CA THR A 4 7.69 -1.43 -42.79
C THR A 4 6.80 -0.56 -41.89
N PRO A 5 5.60 -0.14 -42.35
CA PRO A 5 4.72 0.68 -41.53
C PRO A 5 4.28 -0.13 -40.31
N ALA A 6 4.31 0.49 -39.13
CA ALA A 6 3.85 -0.14 -37.89
C ALA A 6 2.45 -0.72 -38.10
N PRO A 7 2.21 -2.01 -37.77
CA PRO A 7 1.00 -2.70 -38.16
C PRO A 7 -0.21 -2.01 -37.55
N ARG A 8 -1.15 -1.53 -38.39
CA ARG A 8 -2.42 -0.88 -38.01
C ARG A 8 -3.23 -1.71 -37.00
N SER A 9 -2.95 -3.01 -36.87
CA SER A 9 -3.56 -3.92 -35.91
C SER A 9 -3.26 -3.58 -34.45
N ARG A 10 -2.04 -3.12 -34.10
CA ARG A 10 -1.67 -2.85 -32.70
C ARG A 10 -2.45 -1.69 -32.09
N LYS A 11 -2.68 -0.63 -32.87
CA LYS A 11 -3.52 0.51 -32.44
C LYS A 11 -4.97 0.09 -32.25
N ARG A 12 -5.52 -0.73 -33.14
CA ARG A 12 -6.89 -1.26 -33.02
C ARG A 12 -7.02 -2.15 -31.77
N ILE A 13 -6.07 -3.05 -31.52
CA ILE A 13 -6.05 -3.91 -30.33
C ILE A 13 -5.99 -3.06 -29.04
N ALA A 14 -5.10 -2.06 -28.98
CA ALA A 14 -5.01 -1.17 -27.82
C ALA A 14 -6.32 -0.40 -27.60
N LEU A 15 -6.95 0.12 -28.68
CA LEU A 15 -8.21 0.85 -28.59
C LEU A 15 -9.37 -0.07 -28.15
N THR A 16 -9.42 -1.32 -28.64
CA THR A 16 -10.41 -2.30 -28.18
C THR A 16 -10.22 -2.68 -26.72
N LEU A 17 -8.98 -2.90 -26.26
CA LEU A 17 -8.70 -3.20 -24.86
C LEU A 17 -9.07 -2.01 -23.96
N LEU A 18 -8.80 -0.78 -24.41
CA LEU A 18 -9.19 0.44 -23.70
C LEU A 18 -10.71 0.54 -23.59
N ALA A 19 -11.44 0.30 -24.68
CA ALA A 19 -12.89 0.31 -24.68
C ALA A 19 -13.46 -0.74 -23.73
N ILE A 20 -12.93 -1.97 -23.75
CA ILE A 20 -13.34 -3.05 -22.83
C ILE A 20 -13.06 -2.66 -21.37
N ALA A 21 -11.87 -2.12 -21.08
CA ALA A 21 -11.50 -1.70 -19.73
C ALA A 21 -12.42 -0.59 -19.20
N LEU A 22 -12.71 0.43 -20.01
CA LEU A 22 -13.56 1.54 -19.60
C LEU A 22 -15.03 1.13 -19.48
N VAL A 23 -15.60 0.51 -20.51
CA VAL A 23 -17.02 0.11 -20.53
C VAL A 23 -17.28 -0.96 -19.50
N GLY A 24 -16.45 -2.02 -19.46
CA GLY A 24 -16.55 -3.08 -18.47
C GLY A 24 -16.32 -2.57 -17.04
N GLY A 25 -15.39 -1.62 -16.87
CA GLY A 25 -15.14 -0.96 -15.59
C GLY A 25 -16.36 -0.19 -15.07
N VAL A 26 -17.02 0.61 -15.90
CA VAL A 26 -18.24 1.34 -15.52
C VAL A 26 -19.38 0.39 -15.19
N ILE A 27 -19.60 -0.64 -16.03
CA ILE A 27 -20.65 -1.64 -15.83
C ILE A 27 -20.44 -2.44 -14.53
N ALA A 28 -19.19 -2.77 -14.18
CA ALA A 28 -18.89 -3.44 -12.92
C ALA A 28 -18.98 -2.49 -11.70
N TYR A 29 -18.56 -1.23 -11.87
CA TYR A 29 -18.47 -0.27 -10.77
C TYR A 29 -19.84 0.13 -10.21
N LEU A 30 -20.83 0.42 -11.05
CA LEU A 30 -22.16 0.86 -10.59
C LEU A 30 -22.85 -0.15 -9.66
N PRO A 31 -23.03 -1.43 -10.02
CA PRO A 31 -23.64 -2.41 -9.13
C PRO A 31 -22.75 -2.72 -7.92
N TYR A 32 -21.42 -2.73 -8.10
CA TYR A 32 -20.50 -2.93 -6.98
C TYR A 32 -20.59 -1.79 -5.97
N ARG A 33 -20.77 -0.54 -6.40
CA ARG A 33 -20.91 0.61 -5.51
C ARG A 33 -22.19 0.51 -4.66
N SER A 34 -23.30 0.10 -5.26
CA SER A 34 -24.54 -0.12 -4.52
C SER A 34 -24.38 -1.25 -3.51
N TYR A 35 -23.81 -2.38 -3.95
CA TYR A 35 -23.49 -3.51 -3.10
C TYR A 35 -22.56 -3.11 -1.93
N ALA A 36 -21.52 -2.32 -2.22
CA ALA A 36 -20.56 -1.88 -1.21
C ALA A 36 -21.20 -0.92 -0.21
N ALA A 37 -22.06 0.00 -0.67
CA ALA A 37 -22.78 0.90 0.22
C ALA A 37 -23.73 0.15 1.18
N GLU A 38 -24.33 -0.94 0.72
CA GLU A 38 -25.30 -1.72 1.49
C GLU A 38 -24.66 -2.79 2.39
N HIS A 39 -23.58 -3.43 1.94
CA HIS A 39 -23.02 -4.62 2.60
C HIS A 39 -21.57 -4.48 3.07
N LEU A 40 -20.85 -3.45 2.63
CA LEU A 40 -19.43 -3.22 2.93
C LEU A 40 -19.26 -1.91 3.70
N HIS A 41 -19.62 -1.92 4.99
CA HIS A 41 -19.34 -0.76 5.83
C HIS A 41 -17.82 -0.62 6.03
N PRO A 42 -17.23 0.54 5.69
CA PRO A 42 -15.80 0.72 5.82
C PRO A 42 -15.39 0.62 7.30
N ARG A 43 -14.28 -0.05 7.57
CA ARG A 43 -13.76 -0.14 8.92
C ARG A 43 -13.39 1.26 9.44
N PRO A 44 -13.88 1.67 10.62
CA PRO A 44 -13.57 2.97 11.19
C PRO A 44 -12.09 3.06 11.58
N LYS A 45 -11.53 4.25 11.47
CA LYS A 45 -10.17 4.53 11.94
C LYS A 45 -10.17 4.49 13.46
N VAL A 46 -9.47 3.52 14.03
CA VAL A 46 -9.35 3.37 15.48
C VAL A 46 -8.28 4.33 16.01
N ILE A 47 -8.54 4.95 17.16
CA ILE A 47 -7.63 5.90 17.81
C ILE A 47 -6.27 5.22 18.09
N GLY A 48 -5.18 5.93 17.81
CA GLY A 48 -3.82 5.41 17.99
C GLY A 48 -3.52 4.95 19.43
N CYS A 49 -4.19 5.53 20.44
CA CYS A 49 -4.13 5.10 21.84
C CYS A 49 -4.55 3.62 21.98
N THR A 50 -5.74 3.26 21.48
CA THR A 50 -6.27 1.89 21.52
C THR A 50 -5.37 0.91 20.76
N VAL A 51 -4.81 1.35 19.63
CA VAL A 51 -3.84 0.56 18.85
C VAL A 51 -2.58 0.24 19.65
N LYS A 52 -2.08 1.20 20.46
CA LYS A 52 -0.90 1.01 21.30
C LYS A 52 -1.21 0.17 22.55
N SER A 53 -2.39 0.33 23.16
CA SER A 53 -2.77 -0.39 24.37
C SER A 53 -3.13 -1.86 24.15
N ARG A 54 -3.52 -2.26 22.92
CA ARG A 54 -3.92 -3.65 22.62
C ARG A 54 -2.90 -4.72 23.02
N LYS A 55 -1.59 -4.44 22.87
CA LYS A 55 -0.54 -5.41 23.21
C LYS A 55 -0.41 -5.57 24.73
N ALA A 56 -0.78 -4.54 25.49
CA ALA A 56 -0.71 -4.60 26.93
C ALA A 56 -1.82 -5.49 27.53
N VAL A 57 -2.98 -5.58 26.87
CA VAL A 57 -4.09 -6.46 27.31
C VAL A 57 -3.95 -7.93 26.87
N SER A 58 -3.00 -8.26 25.99
CA SER A 58 -2.74 -9.65 25.59
C SER A 58 -1.84 -10.41 26.58
N THR A 59 -1.35 -9.76 27.63
CA THR A 59 -0.47 -10.42 28.60
C THR A 59 -1.33 -11.06 29.68
N PRO A 60 -1.30 -12.41 29.86
CA PRO A 60 -2.06 -13.07 30.90
C PRO A 60 -1.68 -12.53 32.28
N ARG A 61 -2.67 -12.32 33.15
CA ARG A 61 -2.44 -11.88 34.52
C ARG A 61 -2.34 -13.08 35.46
N ILE A 62 -1.40 -12.97 36.39
CA ILE A 62 -1.21 -13.93 37.50
C ILE A 62 -1.75 -13.35 38.83
N ALA A 63 -2.04 -12.03 38.90
CA ALA A 63 -2.56 -11.37 40.11
C ALA A 63 -3.45 -10.14 39.80
N THR A 64 -4.24 -9.72 40.79
CA THR A 64 -5.16 -8.56 40.84
C THR A 64 -4.47 -7.21 40.61
N GLY A 65 -5.21 -6.22 40.11
CA GLY A 65 -4.70 -4.87 39.73
C GLY A 65 -4.11 -4.09 40.87
N THR A 66 -3.27 -3.12 40.51
CA THR A 66 -2.84 -2.07 41.44
C THR A 66 -3.50 -0.74 41.11
N GLU A 67 -3.93 -0.54 39.85
CA GLU A 67 -4.46 0.74 39.40
C GLU A 67 -5.97 0.80 39.61
N PRO A 68 -6.49 1.75 40.41
CA PRO A 68 -7.91 1.90 40.61
C PRO A 68 -8.59 2.51 39.37
N TRP A 69 -9.77 2.01 39.03
CA TRP A 69 -10.62 2.52 37.95
C TRP A 69 -12.09 2.44 38.36
N GLU A 70 -12.91 3.37 37.87
CA GLU A 70 -14.36 3.36 38.13
C GLU A 70 -15.06 2.40 37.15
N GLY A 71 -15.76 1.40 37.67
CA GLY A 71 -16.59 0.46 36.90
C GLY A 71 -17.90 1.08 36.41
N ILE A 72 -18.71 0.28 35.71
CA ILE A 72 -20.02 0.73 35.21
C ILE A 72 -20.97 1.08 36.35
N ASP A 73 -21.01 0.28 37.43
CA ASP A 73 -21.93 0.45 38.56
C ASP A 73 -21.36 1.35 39.67
N GLY A 74 -20.27 2.08 39.37
CA GLY A 74 -19.59 2.95 40.33
C GLY A 74 -18.65 2.22 41.30
N GLN A 75 -18.49 0.90 41.17
CA GLN A 75 -17.52 0.13 41.95
C GLN A 75 -16.08 0.47 41.55
N GLN A 76 -15.16 0.43 42.52
CA GLN A 76 -13.73 0.59 42.26
C GLN A 76 -13.15 -0.75 41.81
N LEU A 77 -12.67 -0.81 40.58
CA LEU A 77 -12.03 -1.97 39.97
C LEU A 77 -10.51 -1.78 40.00
N PHE A 78 -9.77 -2.87 40.22
CA PHE A 78 -8.32 -2.85 40.20
C PHE A 78 -7.80 -3.47 38.90
N LEU A 79 -7.25 -2.63 38.04
CA LEU A 79 -6.69 -3.01 36.74
C LEU A 79 -5.17 -3.12 36.79
N SER A 80 -4.58 -3.94 35.93
CA SER A 80 -3.15 -3.86 35.63
C SER A 80 -2.86 -2.56 34.88
N THR A 81 -1.60 -2.14 34.85
CA THR A 81 -1.18 -0.97 34.06
C THR A 81 -1.58 -1.08 32.58
N GLY A 82 -1.59 -2.29 32.01
CA GLY A 82 -2.01 -2.53 30.63
C GLY A 82 -3.51 -2.37 30.42
N GLU A 83 -4.31 -2.95 31.30
CA GLU A 83 -5.77 -2.86 31.30
C GLU A 83 -6.24 -1.44 31.58
N TYR A 84 -5.62 -0.75 32.55
CA TYR A 84 -5.86 0.66 32.86
C TYR A 84 -5.65 1.54 31.62
N LYS A 85 -4.53 1.34 30.90
CA LYS A 85 -4.26 2.06 29.65
C LYS A 85 -5.30 1.74 28.58
N ALA A 86 -5.75 0.50 28.47
CA ALA A 86 -6.79 0.12 27.51
C ALA A 86 -8.14 0.78 27.84
N ALA A 87 -8.58 0.73 29.11
CA ALA A 87 -9.79 1.40 29.57
C ALA A 87 -9.71 2.92 29.42
N SER A 88 -8.56 3.53 29.72
CA SER A 88 -8.29 4.95 29.49
C SER A 88 -8.33 5.33 28.01
N CYS A 89 -7.76 4.52 27.12
CA CYS A 89 -7.85 4.78 25.69
C CYS A 89 -9.28 4.62 25.17
N ALA A 90 -10.04 3.66 25.72
CA ALA A 90 -11.45 3.47 25.38
C ALA A 90 -12.32 4.64 25.86
N SER A 91 -12.02 5.24 27.01
CA SER A 91 -12.77 6.39 27.54
C SER A 91 -12.61 7.67 26.71
N LEU A 92 -11.58 7.74 25.84
CA LEU A 92 -11.43 8.81 24.85
C LEU A 92 -12.47 8.73 23.72
N ILE A 93 -13.06 7.55 23.47
CA ILE A 93 -14.14 7.37 22.50
C ILE A 93 -15.46 7.71 23.17
N ASP A 94 -15.72 7.06 24.30
CA ASP A 94 -16.90 7.25 25.13
C ASP A 94 -16.60 6.81 26.56
N LYS A 95 -17.00 7.60 27.56
CA LYS A 95 -16.69 7.32 28.98
C LYS A 95 -17.31 6.00 29.44
N GLU A 96 -18.55 5.72 29.03
CA GLU A 96 -19.24 4.49 29.39
C GLU A 96 -18.63 3.26 28.71
N PHE A 97 -18.16 3.41 27.47
CA PHE A 97 -17.35 2.37 26.82
C PHE A 97 -16.07 2.07 27.60
N GLY A 98 -15.36 3.10 28.08
CA GLY A 98 -14.20 2.92 28.96
C GLY A 98 -14.52 2.13 30.24
N ARG A 99 -15.66 2.44 30.88
CA ARG A 99 -16.15 1.69 32.06
C ARG A 99 -16.50 0.24 31.72
N ARG A 100 -17.18 -0.01 30.59
CA ARG A 100 -17.49 -1.37 30.13
C ARG A 100 -16.24 -2.20 29.83
N VAL A 101 -15.24 -1.60 29.20
CA VAL A 101 -13.94 -2.23 28.95
C VAL A 101 -13.24 -2.57 30.27
N ALA A 102 -13.23 -1.63 31.23
CA ALA A 102 -12.65 -1.88 32.54
C ALA A 102 -13.35 -3.03 33.28
N SER A 103 -14.69 -3.03 33.32
CA SER A 103 -15.49 -4.09 33.93
C SER A 103 -15.19 -5.46 33.29
N ALA A 104 -15.09 -5.53 31.97
CA ALA A 104 -14.76 -6.78 31.28
C ALA A 104 -13.32 -7.26 31.59
N LEU A 105 -12.35 -6.35 31.66
CA LEU A 105 -10.95 -6.69 31.95
C LEU A 105 -10.71 -7.07 33.42
N ALA A 106 -11.54 -6.56 34.34
CA ALA A 106 -11.41 -6.83 35.78
C ALA A 106 -11.88 -8.24 36.18
N LEU A 107 -12.61 -8.96 35.32
CA LEU A 107 -13.12 -10.30 35.62
C LEU A 107 -11.97 -11.31 35.75
N GLU A 108 -11.82 -11.94 36.91
CA GLU A 108 -10.76 -12.94 37.16
C GLU A 108 -11.05 -14.26 36.44
N ASP A 109 -12.31 -14.66 36.41
CA ASP A 109 -12.75 -15.85 35.68
C ASP A 109 -12.58 -15.67 34.16
N GLN A 110 -11.88 -16.62 33.54
CA GLN A 110 -11.48 -16.52 32.14
C GLN A 110 -12.68 -16.65 31.20
N GLU A 111 -13.64 -17.50 31.54
CA GLU A 111 -14.85 -17.71 30.75
C GLU A 111 -15.74 -16.46 30.81
N ALA A 112 -16.01 -15.93 32.00
CA ALA A 112 -16.77 -14.71 32.20
C ALA A 112 -16.09 -13.52 31.49
N ARG A 113 -14.76 -13.41 31.58
CA ARG A 113 -13.97 -12.41 30.84
C ARG A 113 -14.17 -12.57 29.33
N ALA A 114 -14.08 -13.79 28.80
CA ALA A 114 -14.27 -14.05 27.38
C ALA A 114 -15.67 -13.65 26.90
N GLN A 115 -16.71 -14.01 27.65
CA GLN A 115 -18.10 -13.64 27.36
C GLN A 115 -18.32 -12.11 27.45
N ALA A 116 -17.71 -11.44 28.44
CA ALA A 116 -17.77 -9.99 28.56
C ALA A 116 -17.11 -9.28 27.35
N MET A 117 -16.00 -9.82 26.84
CA MET A 117 -15.37 -9.32 25.61
C MET A 117 -16.26 -9.47 24.38
N VAL A 118 -16.98 -10.59 24.25
CA VAL A 118 -17.98 -10.79 23.20
C VAL A 118 -19.10 -9.74 23.34
N ALA A 119 -19.59 -9.48 24.56
CA ALA A 119 -20.65 -8.52 24.81
C ALA A 119 -20.28 -7.09 24.36
N LEU A 120 -19.02 -6.68 24.54
CA LEU A 120 -18.51 -5.38 24.05
C LEU A 120 -18.62 -5.27 22.52
N VAL A 121 -18.41 -6.37 21.80
CA VAL A 121 -18.43 -6.40 20.33
C VAL A 121 -19.85 -6.54 19.78
N ARG A 122 -20.74 -7.24 20.50
CA ARG A 122 -22.17 -7.39 20.14
C ARG A 122 -22.92 -6.06 20.20
N ASN A 123 -22.70 -5.27 21.26
CA ASN A 123 -23.51 -4.09 21.56
C ASN A 123 -22.71 -2.77 21.59
N PRO A 124 -22.04 -2.38 20.50
CA PRO A 124 -21.34 -1.11 20.45
C PRO A 124 -22.32 0.04 20.16
N LYS A 125 -22.11 1.21 20.76
CA LYS A 125 -22.98 2.39 20.54
C LYS A 125 -22.64 3.17 19.27
N SER A 126 -21.45 2.95 18.71
CA SER A 126 -20.98 3.62 17.51
C SER A 126 -19.99 2.75 16.73
N ASP A 127 -19.72 3.09 15.47
CA ASP A 127 -18.70 2.38 14.68
C ASP A 127 -17.28 2.52 15.26
N PRO A 128 -16.80 3.72 15.66
CA PRO A 128 -15.50 3.83 16.34
C PRO A 128 -15.38 2.92 17.55
N GLU A 129 -16.46 2.81 18.33
CA GLU A 129 -16.53 1.89 19.46
C GLU A 129 -16.45 0.44 19.00
N ALA A 130 -17.23 0.01 18.00
CA ALA A 130 -17.20 -1.34 17.46
C ALA A 130 -15.79 -1.73 16.95
N GLY A 131 -15.11 -0.80 16.27
CA GLY A 131 -13.75 -0.98 15.79
C GLY A 131 -12.72 -1.13 16.93
N ALA A 132 -12.89 -0.34 18.00
CA ALA A 132 -12.05 -0.41 19.20
C ALA A 132 -12.33 -1.67 20.03
N ALA A 133 -13.60 -2.01 20.22
CA ALA A 133 -14.07 -3.19 20.95
C ALA A 133 -13.51 -4.47 20.32
N TYR A 134 -13.61 -4.63 19.00
CA TYR A 134 -12.98 -5.75 18.30
C TYR A 134 -11.47 -5.84 18.57
N LEU A 135 -10.77 -4.71 18.47
CA LEU A 135 -9.32 -4.65 18.65
C LEU A 135 -8.90 -5.00 20.08
N LEU A 136 -9.65 -4.55 21.08
CA LEU A 136 -9.38 -4.87 22.48
C LEU A 136 -9.76 -6.31 22.81
N ALA A 137 -10.95 -6.75 22.39
CA ALA A 137 -11.46 -8.11 22.62
C ALA A 137 -10.57 -9.17 21.99
N SER A 138 -10.20 -9.02 20.71
CA SER A 138 -9.34 -9.98 19.99
C SER A 138 -7.97 -10.15 20.66
N PHE A 139 -7.37 -9.06 21.16
CA PHE A 139 -6.09 -9.12 21.87
C PHE A 139 -6.23 -9.63 23.30
N ALA A 140 -7.27 -9.23 24.04
CA ALA A 140 -7.55 -9.75 25.38
C ALA A 140 -7.77 -11.27 25.35
N LEU A 141 -8.59 -11.76 24.41
CA LEU A 141 -8.81 -13.21 24.19
C LEU A 141 -7.54 -13.94 23.77
N SER A 142 -6.64 -13.29 23.02
CA SER A 142 -5.36 -13.91 22.64
C SER A 142 -4.40 -14.16 23.81
N GLY A 143 -4.61 -13.44 24.93
CA GLY A 143 -3.86 -13.62 26.17
C GLY A 143 -4.41 -14.71 27.08
N LEU A 144 -5.58 -15.29 26.78
CA LEU A 144 -6.18 -16.37 27.55
C LEU A 144 -5.70 -17.75 27.08
N PRO A 145 -5.84 -18.81 27.89
CA PRO A 145 -5.48 -20.17 27.50
C PRO A 145 -6.21 -20.59 26.22
N LYS A 146 -5.45 -21.09 25.24
CA LYS A 146 -5.99 -21.40 23.91
C LYS A 146 -6.72 -22.74 23.90
N GLU A 147 -6.45 -23.59 24.88
CA GLU A 147 -7.01 -24.91 25.05
C GLU A 147 -8.46 -24.86 25.55
N SER A 148 -8.92 -23.73 26.11
CA SER A 148 -10.30 -23.54 26.54
C SER A 148 -11.23 -23.43 25.31
N PRO A 149 -12.24 -24.32 25.18
CA PRO A 149 -13.21 -24.25 24.10
C PRO A 149 -14.06 -22.97 24.18
N GLU A 150 -14.30 -22.44 25.38
CA GLU A 150 -15.06 -21.20 25.61
C GLU A 150 -14.32 -19.98 25.04
N VAL A 151 -13.01 -19.89 25.25
CA VAL A 151 -12.17 -18.82 24.68
C VAL A 151 -12.13 -18.90 23.16
N GLN A 152 -12.02 -20.11 22.60
CA GLN A 152 -12.05 -20.30 21.14
C GLN A 152 -13.40 -19.90 20.54
N ALA A 153 -14.50 -20.30 21.18
CA ALA A 153 -15.85 -19.94 20.76
C ALA A 153 -16.05 -18.41 20.81
N ALA A 154 -15.65 -17.77 21.91
CA ALA A 154 -15.70 -16.31 22.06
C ALA A 154 -14.90 -15.60 20.97
N LYS A 155 -13.70 -16.09 20.65
CA LYS A 155 -12.86 -15.52 19.59
C LYS A 155 -13.52 -15.67 18.21
N ALA A 156 -14.01 -16.86 17.88
CA ALA A 156 -14.70 -17.11 16.62
C ALA A 156 -15.93 -16.20 16.47
N GLU A 157 -16.65 -15.97 17.57
CA GLU A 157 -17.80 -15.09 17.58
C GLU A 157 -17.41 -13.61 17.39
N VAL A 158 -16.37 -13.13 18.08
CA VAL A 158 -15.84 -11.77 17.90
C VAL A 158 -15.41 -11.54 16.44
N ASP A 159 -14.73 -12.52 15.83
CA ASP A 159 -14.32 -12.45 14.43
C ASP A 159 -15.53 -12.48 13.48
N LEU A 160 -16.56 -13.29 13.77
CA LEU A 160 -17.81 -13.35 12.99
C LEU A 160 -18.54 -12.01 13.03
N ILE A 161 -18.75 -11.42 14.22
CA ILE A 161 -19.45 -10.14 14.37
C ILE A 161 -18.69 -9.03 13.65
N HIS A 162 -17.36 -8.99 13.79
CA HIS A 162 -16.54 -7.97 13.12
C HIS A 162 -16.53 -8.15 11.60
N GLY A 163 -16.42 -9.40 11.12
CA GLY A 163 -16.46 -9.74 9.71
C GLY A 163 -17.79 -9.40 9.05
N CYS A 164 -18.90 -9.58 9.77
CA CYS A 164 -20.22 -9.22 9.27
C CYS A 164 -20.50 -7.72 9.32
N ARG A 165 -19.98 -7.02 10.33
CA ARG A 165 -20.21 -5.57 10.44
C ARG A 165 -19.39 -4.76 9.44
N PHE A 166 -18.11 -5.08 9.25
CA PHE A 166 -17.20 -4.25 8.47
C PHE A 166 -16.65 -4.98 7.25
N ASP A 167 -16.22 -4.20 6.26
CA ASP A 167 -15.45 -4.70 5.12
C ASP A 167 -14.05 -5.13 5.58
N THR A 168 -13.93 -6.41 5.95
CA THR A 168 -12.68 -7.04 6.38
C THR A 168 -12.45 -8.32 5.59
N ARG A 169 -11.28 -8.93 5.81
CA ARG A 169 -10.96 -10.24 5.22
C ARG A 169 -11.62 -11.41 5.95
N LEU A 170 -12.32 -11.16 7.06
CA LEU A 170 -13.00 -12.21 7.81
C LEU A 170 -14.27 -12.64 7.06
N PRO A 171 -14.57 -13.94 7.01
CA PRO A 171 -15.78 -14.41 6.34
C PRO A 171 -17.02 -13.97 7.13
N CYS A 172 -18.06 -13.57 6.40
CA CYS A 172 -19.39 -13.36 6.96
C CYS A 172 -20.40 -14.22 6.20
N PRO A 173 -21.06 -15.21 6.83
CA PRO A 173 -21.99 -16.10 6.17
C PRO A 173 -23.28 -15.40 5.73
N THR A 174 -23.64 -14.26 6.33
CA THR A 174 -24.85 -13.51 5.99
C THR A 174 -24.62 -12.47 4.87
N ARG A 175 -23.36 -12.22 4.49
CA ARG A 175 -23.06 -11.26 3.42
C ARG A 175 -23.33 -11.91 2.06
N PRO A 176 -24.23 -11.36 1.23
CA PRO A 176 -24.46 -11.91 -0.11
C PRO A 176 -23.19 -11.78 -0.95
N PRO A 177 -22.94 -12.69 -1.90
CA PRO A 177 -21.82 -12.54 -2.83
C PRO A 177 -22.01 -11.29 -3.70
N PRO A 178 -20.92 -10.66 -4.20
CA PRO A 178 -21.03 -9.55 -5.13
C PRO A 178 -21.84 -9.96 -6.38
N PRO A 179 -22.60 -9.03 -6.99
CA PRO A 179 -23.43 -9.33 -8.15
C PRO A 179 -22.61 -9.96 -9.29
N ALA A 180 -23.16 -10.98 -9.96
CA ALA A 180 -22.46 -11.71 -11.04
C ALA A 180 -21.94 -10.78 -12.15
N VAL A 181 -22.63 -9.67 -12.43
CA VAL A 181 -22.23 -8.64 -13.39
C VAL A 181 -20.86 -8.03 -13.05
N VAL A 182 -20.53 -7.89 -11.76
CA VAL A 182 -19.23 -7.39 -11.31
C VAL A 182 -18.11 -8.34 -11.75
N TYR A 183 -18.33 -9.64 -11.68
CA TYR A 183 -17.36 -10.63 -12.15
C TYR A 183 -17.31 -10.71 -13.68
N ALA A 184 -18.47 -10.76 -14.32
CA ALA A 184 -18.59 -10.90 -15.78
C ALA A 184 -18.01 -9.69 -16.53
N ALA A 185 -18.22 -8.47 -16.04
CA ALA A 185 -17.66 -7.26 -16.65
C ALA A 185 -16.30 -6.87 -16.06
N GLY A 186 -16.08 -7.10 -14.77
CA GLY A 186 -14.86 -6.69 -14.06
C GLY A 186 -13.64 -7.53 -14.39
N ILE A 187 -13.76 -8.86 -14.52
CA ILE A 187 -12.60 -9.72 -14.85
C ILE A 187 -12.05 -9.38 -16.25
N PRO A 188 -12.86 -9.29 -17.33
CA PRO A 188 -12.36 -8.87 -18.63
C PRO A 188 -11.81 -7.45 -18.65
N ALA A 189 -12.42 -6.51 -17.92
CA ALA A 189 -11.93 -5.14 -17.81
C ALA A 189 -10.56 -5.07 -17.13
N ALA A 190 -10.37 -5.82 -16.03
CA ALA A 190 -9.09 -5.93 -15.34
C ALA A 190 -8.02 -6.59 -16.24
N ALA A 191 -8.38 -7.69 -16.92
CA ALA A 191 -7.48 -8.34 -17.86
C ALA A 191 -7.06 -7.42 -19.02
N ALA A 192 -8.01 -6.63 -19.55
CA ALA A 192 -7.73 -5.65 -20.60
C ALA A 192 -6.82 -4.52 -20.10
N ALA A 193 -7.03 -4.03 -18.87
CA ALA A 193 -6.16 -3.05 -18.23
C ALA A 193 -4.73 -3.59 -18.05
N VAL A 194 -4.58 -4.83 -17.56
CA VAL A 194 -3.28 -5.51 -17.46
C VAL A 194 -2.63 -5.63 -18.85
N GLY A 195 -3.38 -6.05 -19.86
CA GLY A 195 -2.90 -6.11 -21.25
C GLY A 195 -2.39 -4.77 -21.78
N LEU A 196 -3.10 -3.66 -21.49
CA LEU A 196 -2.66 -2.31 -21.84
C LEU A 196 -1.39 -1.90 -21.12
N THR A 197 -1.28 -2.16 -19.82
CA THR A 197 -0.05 -1.86 -19.06
C THR A 197 1.15 -2.63 -19.58
N GLY A 198 0.96 -3.91 -19.95
CA GLY A 198 2.00 -4.73 -20.59
C GLY A 198 2.43 -4.17 -21.95
N LEU A 199 1.48 -3.78 -22.81
CA LEU A 199 1.78 -3.15 -24.10
C LEU A 199 2.53 -1.81 -23.94
N GLY A 200 2.16 -1.01 -22.93
CA GLY A 200 2.83 0.25 -22.59
C GLY A 200 4.27 0.04 -22.14
N LEU A 201 4.54 -0.95 -21.29
CA LEU A 201 5.88 -1.33 -20.84
C LEU A 201 6.78 -1.76 -22.02
N VAL A 202 6.27 -2.61 -22.91
CA VAL A 202 7.03 -3.04 -24.09
C VAL A 202 7.34 -1.87 -25.02
N ALA A 203 6.37 -0.97 -25.23
CA ALA A 203 6.59 0.24 -26.03
C ALA A 203 7.64 1.19 -25.40
N ALA A 204 7.63 1.34 -24.07
CA ALA A 204 8.61 2.15 -23.35
C ALA A 204 10.02 1.56 -23.45
N VAL A 205 10.18 0.25 -23.20
CA VAL A 205 11.48 -0.44 -23.27
C VAL A 205 12.05 -0.39 -24.68
N THR A 206 11.23 -0.66 -25.70
CA THR A 206 11.66 -0.59 -27.11
C THR A 206 12.03 0.83 -27.54
N GLY A 207 11.28 1.83 -27.08
CA GLY A 207 11.61 3.25 -27.29
C GLY A 207 12.96 3.65 -26.67
N ILE A 208 13.23 3.21 -25.43
CA ILE A 208 14.51 3.44 -24.75
C ILE A 208 15.65 2.74 -25.50
N ALA A 209 15.48 1.46 -25.85
CA ALA A 209 16.49 0.70 -26.59
C ALA A 209 16.80 1.33 -27.96
N ALA A 210 15.79 1.81 -28.69
CA ALA A 210 15.97 2.53 -29.95
C ALA A 210 16.72 3.85 -29.74
N ARG A 211 16.42 4.60 -28.67
CA ARG A 211 17.12 5.85 -28.34
C ARG A 211 18.58 5.61 -27.99
N ILE A 212 18.89 4.55 -27.26
CA ILE A 212 20.27 4.15 -26.94
C ILE A 212 21.02 3.74 -28.21
N ARG A 213 20.41 2.96 -29.10
CA ARG A 213 21.03 2.56 -30.37
C ARG A 213 21.31 3.77 -31.27
N ARG A 214 20.38 4.72 -31.38
CA ARG A 214 20.60 5.98 -32.12
C ARG A 214 21.78 6.76 -31.54
N ARG A 215 21.81 6.97 -30.22
CA ARG A 215 22.94 7.63 -29.55
C ARG A 215 24.28 6.93 -29.78
N LYS A 216 24.30 5.59 -29.84
CA LYS A 216 25.52 4.82 -30.16
C LYS A 216 25.93 5.00 -31.62
N ALA A 217 24.97 4.98 -32.56
CA ALA A 217 25.23 5.23 -33.98
C ALA A 217 25.74 6.65 -34.24
N ASP A 218 25.13 7.67 -33.62
CA ASP A 218 25.55 9.07 -33.73
C ASP A 218 26.97 9.28 -33.18
N ARG A 219 27.33 8.59 -32.09
CA ARG A 219 28.69 8.61 -31.52
C ARG A 219 29.70 7.89 -32.42
N ALA A 220 29.32 6.77 -33.02
CA ALA A 220 30.18 6.04 -33.96
C ALA A 220 30.43 6.85 -35.24
N ALA A 221 29.42 7.56 -35.75
CA ALA A 221 29.54 8.44 -36.90
C ALA A 221 30.49 9.63 -36.60
N LYS A 222 30.32 10.30 -35.45
CA LYS A 222 31.23 11.37 -35.03
C LYS A 222 32.67 10.92 -34.74
N ALA A 223 32.86 9.66 -34.35
CA ALA A 223 34.20 9.10 -34.12
C ALA A 223 34.94 8.77 -35.43
N GLN A 224 34.24 8.67 -36.56
CA GLN A 224 34.85 8.43 -37.88
C GLN A 224 35.20 9.74 -38.62
N GLU A 225 34.56 10.85 -38.26
CA GLU A 225 34.85 12.21 -38.77
C GLU A 225 36.34 12.63 -38.64
N PRO A 226 37.03 12.46 -37.48
CA PRO A 226 38.43 12.88 -37.35
C PRO A 226 39.44 12.05 -38.16
N GLN A 227 39.08 10.84 -38.60
CA GLN A 227 39.95 10.04 -39.49
C GLN A 227 39.83 10.45 -40.95
N ALA A 228 38.67 10.95 -41.38
CA ALA A 228 38.48 11.47 -42.73
C ALA A 228 39.23 12.79 -42.93
N ASP A 229 39.21 13.67 -41.92
CA ASP A 229 39.96 14.94 -41.94
C ASP A 229 41.48 14.69 -41.84
N ALA A 230 41.93 13.75 -41.00
CA ALA A 230 43.35 13.39 -40.93
C ALA A 230 43.88 12.72 -42.22
N LEU A 231 43.06 11.95 -42.94
CA LEU A 231 43.41 11.40 -44.26
C LEU A 231 43.38 12.46 -45.37
N ALA A 232 42.54 13.49 -45.25
CA ALA A 232 42.53 14.63 -46.16
C ALA A 232 43.77 15.53 -45.95
N GLU A 233 44.18 15.74 -44.69
CA GLU A 233 45.37 16.50 -44.32
C GLU A 233 46.66 15.77 -44.73
N ALA A 234 46.75 14.45 -44.52
CA ALA A 234 47.88 13.64 -45.00
C ALA A 234 48.03 13.61 -46.53
N ARG A 235 46.95 13.84 -47.28
CA ARG A 235 46.97 13.93 -48.75
C ARG A 235 47.47 15.28 -49.25
N MET A 236 47.34 16.35 -48.45
CA MET A 236 47.89 17.66 -48.79
C MET A 236 49.38 17.80 -48.48
N THR A 237 49.93 17.02 -47.52
CA THR A 237 51.36 17.08 -47.16
C THR A 237 52.29 16.24 -48.04
N SER A 238 51.78 15.53 -49.06
CA SER A 238 52.59 14.66 -49.93
C SER A 238 53.09 15.32 -51.24
N GLU A 239 52.72 16.58 -51.52
CA GLU A 239 53.13 17.29 -52.76
C GLU A 239 53.86 18.63 -52.53
N GLY A 240 54.40 18.88 -51.33
CA GLY A 240 55.13 20.13 -51.04
C GLY A 240 56.43 19.89 -50.29
N GLY A 241 57.53 19.67 -51.02
CA GLY A 241 58.87 19.67 -50.46
C GLY A 241 59.28 21.08 -49.99
N PRO A 242 60.03 21.22 -48.88
CA PRO A 242 60.47 22.52 -48.38
C PRO A 242 61.71 23.02 -49.14
N GLU A 243 61.61 24.22 -49.69
CA GLU A 243 62.74 25.07 -50.10
C GLU A 243 63.17 25.93 -48.88
N PRO A 244 64.48 26.07 -48.59
CA PRO A 244 64.96 26.71 -47.37
C PRO A 244 65.05 28.22 -47.55
N THR A 245 64.60 29.00 -46.58
CA THR A 245 65.03 30.39 -46.45
C THR A 245 65.37 30.79 -45.01
N ASP A 246 66.52 31.43 -44.97
CA ASP A 246 67.28 32.11 -43.92
C ASP A 246 66.43 33.03 -43.00
N ARG A 247 66.67 32.89 -41.69
CA ARG A 247 67.15 33.94 -40.78
C ARG A 247 66.53 35.34 -40.86
N SER A 248 65.89 35.75 -39.76
CA SER A 248 66.38 36.88 -38.95
C SER A 248 65.61 37.01 -37.64
N ASP A 249 66.37 37.28 -36.59
CA ASP A 249 66.00 37.64 -35.23
C ASP A 249 64.95 38.76 -35.16
N ASP A 250 64.09 38.73 -34.15
CA ASP A 250 63.98 39.84 -33.19
C ASP A 250 63.09 39.45 -31.98
N ALA A 251 63.49 40.01 -30.84
CA ALA A 251 62.95 39.83 -29.51
C ALA A 251 61.54 40.45 -29.35
N ASP A 252 60.75 39.96 -28.40
CA ASP A 252 60.54 40.66 -27.12
C ASP A 252 59.38 40.06 -26.32
N ASP A 253 59.71 39.73 -25.07
CA ASP A 253 59.03 40.02 -23.82
C ASP A 253 57.51 39.84 -23.56
N ALA A 254 57.32 39.51 -22.27
CA ALA A 254 56.16 39.72 -21.40
C ALA A 254 55.07 38.64 -21.42
N GLU A 255 54.99 37.76 -20.43
CA GLU A 255 54.58 37.98 -19.02
C GLU A 255 53.14 37.51 -18.80
N ALA A 256 52.97 36.78 -17.70
CA ALA A 256 51.83 35.96 -17.27
C ALA A 256 50.62 36.84 -16.84
N PRO A 257 49.55 36.36 -16.13
CA PRO A 257 49.29 35.02 -15.55
C PRO A 257 47.78 34.61 -15.65
N PRO A 258 47.34 33.53 -14.95
CA PRO A 258 46.00 32.98 -15.09
C PRO A 258 44.99 33.68 -14.16
N ARG A 259 43.71 33.55 -14.48
CA ARG A 259 42.64 33.70 -13.49
C ARG A 259 41.73 32.48 -13.50
N ALA A 260 41.45 32.06 -12.28
CA ALA A 260 40.73 30.89 -11.79
C ALA A 260 39.42 30.55 -12.51
#